data_AF-A0A973J7M7-F1
#
_entry.id   AF-A0A973J7M7-F1
#
_cell.length_a   1.000
_cell.length_b   1.000
_cell.length_c   1.000
_cell.angle_alpha   90.00
_cell.angle_beta   90.00
_cell.angle_gamma   90.00
#
_symmetry.space_group_name_H-M   'P 1'
#
loop_
_entity.id
_entity.type
_entity.pdbx_description
1 polymer ?
#
loop_
_entity_poly.entity_id
_entity_poly.type
_entity_poly.pdbx_seq_one_letter_code
_entity_poly.pdbx_strand_id
1 'polypeptide(L)'
;MSASPYEQLHAAILDLFYDTLSRYPPPRAPGAEPTGEPPYRLGDYLVYQGYLSPRELVSAIQDSQGKAGEKAAPLGFTLVKRYRVPAPVLAVMLLMQTLDRLEQTPNLPPHFLGEQLLREAAITPEQLAVVLEEQVADYAHGQWSRLGDLISHHGWLDAEALTNAVQLMRQG
;
A
#
# COMPACT_ATOMS: atom_id res chain seq x y z
N MET A 1 -17.52 -5.28 -25.78
CA MET A 1 -17.93 -4.53 -24.59
C MET A 1 -16.65 -4.19 -23.84
N SER A 2 -16.35 -2.92 -23.60
CA SER A 2 -15.17 -2.51 -22.83
C SER A 2 -15.39 -2.86 -21.36
N ALA A 3 -14.39 -3.43 -20.71
CA ALA A 3 -14.41 -3.67 -19.26
C ALA A 3 -14.66 -2.36 -18.51
N SER A 4 -15.41 -2.40 -17.41
CA SER A 4 -15.63 -1.22 -16.57
C SER A 4 -14.29 -0.70 -16.01
N PRO A 5 -14.18 0.60 -15.67
CA PRO A 5 -12.97 1.14 -15.05
C PRO A 5 -12.55 0.35 -13.80
N TYR A 6 -13.54 -0.14 -13.05
CA TYR A 6 -13.32 -0.98 -11.88
C TYR A 6 -12.68 -2.34 -12.23
N GLU A 7 -13.21 -3.04 -13.24
CA GLU A 7 -12.65 -4.32 -13.70
C GLU A 7 -11.22 -4.15 -14.23
N GLN A 8 -10.92 -3.03 -14.89
CA GLN A 8 -9.57 -2.71 -15.35
C GLN A 8 -8.61 -2.47 -14.19
N LEU A 9 -9.03 -1.71 -13.16
CA LEU A 9 -8.25 -1.47 -11.96
C LEU A 9 -7.98 -2.78 -11.20
N HIS A 10 -9.01 -3.61 -11.03
CA HIS A 10 -8.91 -4.92 -10.40
C HIS A 10 -7.91 -5.82 -11.13
N ALA A 11 -8.03 -5.93 -12.46
CA ALA A 11 -7.10 -6.72 -13.28
C ALA A 11 -5.65 -6.21 -13.17
N ALA A 12 -5.44 -4.90 -13.26
CA ALA A 12 -4.10 -4.31 -13.16
C ALA A 12 -3.45 -4.55 -11.79
N ILE A 13 -4.20 -4.43 -10.69
CA ILE A 13 -3.69 -4.73 -9.34
C ILE A 13 -3.33 -6.21 -9.21
N LEU A 14 -4.16 -7.12 -9.73
CA LEU A 14 -3.88 -8.56 -9.68
C LEU A 14 -2.67 -8.94 -10.52
N ASP A 15 -2.54 -8.41 -11.72
CA ASP A 15 -1.38 -8.67 -12.59
C ASP A 15 -0.08 -8.21 -11.91
N LEU A 16 -0.09 -7.00 -11.34
CA LEU A 16 1.05 -6.46 -10.59
C LEU A 16 1.36 -7.29 -9.34
N PHE A 17 0.32 -7.78 -8.63
CA PHE A 17 0.47 -8.67 -7.49
C PHE A 17 1.16 -9.99 -7.88
N TYR A 18 0.68 -10.68 -8.91
CA TYR A 18 1.25 -11.95 -9.35
C TYR A 18 2.69 -11.77 -9.88
N ASP A 19 2.95 -10.72 -10.65
CA ASP A 19 4.30 -10.41 -11.11
C ASP A 19 5.26 -10.11 -9.95
N THR A 20 4.77 -9.40 -8.92
CA THR A 20 5.58 -9.11 -7.73
C THR A 20 5.86 -10.35 -6.90
N LEU A 21 4.87 -11.21 -6.67
CA LEU A 21 5.07 -12.48 -5.94
C LEU A 21 6.00 -13.44 -6.69
N SER A 22 5.94 -13.45 -8.02
CA SER A 22 6.85 -14.23 -8.86
C SER A 22 8.31 -13.78 -8.70
N ARG A 23 8.53 -12.46 -8.65
CA ARG A 23 9.88 -11.88 -8.48
C ARG A 23 10.41 -11.97 -7.05
N TYR A 24 9.53 -11.93 -6.06
CA TYR A 24 9.89 -11.93 -4.65
C TYR A 24 9.15 -13.04 -3.90
N PRO A 25 9.46 -14.32 -4.13
CA PRO A 25 8.69 -15.42 -3.52
C PRO A 25 8.73 -15.33 -1.98
N PRO A 26 7.63 -15.69 -1.29
CA PRO A 26 7.58 -15.60 0.16
C PRO A 26 8.60 -16.56 0.79
N PRO A 27 9.26 -16.13 1.89
CA PRO A 27 10.30 -16.93 2.54
C PRO A 27 9.75 -18.13 3.33
N ARG A 28 8.42 -18.23 3.48
CA ARG A 28 7.74 -19.25 4.28
C ARG A 28 6.48 -19.71 3.56
N ALA A 29 5.95 -20.84 4.02
CA ALA A 29 4.62 -21.27 3.61
C ALA A 29 3.56 -20.20 3.97
N PRO A 30 2.48 -20.09 3.16
CA PRO A 30 1.33 -19.27 3.48
C PRO A 30 0.83 -19.48 4.91
N GLY A 31 0.41 -18.39 5.55
CA GLY A 31 -0.20 -18.41 6.88
C GLY A 31 -1.62 -18.96 6.85
N ALA A 32 -2.27 -18.96 8.01
CA ALA A 32 -3.70 -19.25 8.06
C ALA A 32 -4.48 -18.18 7.29
N GLU A 33 -5.59 -18.58 6.67
CA GLU A 33 -6.52 -17.65 6.05
C GLU A 33 -7.02 -16.63 7.09
N PRO A 34 -7.09 -15.33 6.76
CA PRO A 34 -7.59 -14.33 7.68
C PRO A 34 -9.03 -14.64 8.11
N THR A 35 -9.32 -14.45 9.39
CA THR A 35 -10.67 -14.68 9.92
C THR A 35 -11.56 -13.47 9.65
N GLY A 36 -12.73 -13.70 9.05
CA GLY A 36 -13.74 -12.66 8.78
C GLY A 36 -13.89 -12.35 7.30
N GLU A 37 -14.82 -11.44 7.00
CA GLU A 37 -15.00 -10.94 5.63
C GLU A 37 -14.01 -9.79 5.36
N PRO A 38 -13.52 -9.66 4.11
CA PRO A 38 -12.73 -8.51 3.68
C PRO A 38 -13.42 -7.17 3.99
N PRO A 39 -12.67 -6.04 4.04
CA PRO A 39 -11.25 -5.91 3.74
C PRO A 39 -10.35 -6.29 4.91
N TYR A 40 -9.30 -7.08 4.63
CA TYR A 40 -8.32 -7.44 5.64
C TYR A 40 -7.35 -6.29 5.96
N ARG A 41 -6.66 -6.37 7.10
CA ARG A 41 -5.58 -5.43 7.41
C ARG A 41 -4.33 -5.83 6.64
N LEU A 42 -3.46 -4.85 6.34
CA LEU A 42 -2.16 -5.10 5.71
C LEU A 42 -1.38 -6.28 6.34
N GLY A 43 -1.39 -6.35 7.67
CA GLY A 43 -0.71 -7.43 8.41
C GLY A 43 -1.25 -8.82 8.10
N ASP A 44 -2.56 -8.94 7.87
CA ASP A 44 -3.21 -10.20 7.56
C ASP A 44 -2.78 -10.70 6.17
N TYR A 45 -2.72 -9.82 5.17
CA TYR A 45 -2.18 -10.18 3.85
C TYR A 45 -0.74 -10.65 3.93
N LEU A 46 0.12 -9.93 4.65
CA LEU A 46 1.53 -10.27 4.79
C LEU A 46 1.73 -11.62 5.50
N VAL A 47 0.87 -11.95 6.47
CA VAL A 47 0.87 -13.25 7.13
C VAL A 47 0.34 -14.34 6.22
N TYR A 48 -0.82 -14.12 5.61
CA TYR A 48 -1.45 -15.07 4.70
C TYR A 48 -0.52 -15.44 3.54
N GLN A 49 0.18 -14.47 2.96
CA GLN A 49 1.13 -14.69 1.87
C GLN A 49 2.50 -15.22 2.32
N GLY A 50 2.75 -15.41 3.62
CA GLY A 50 3.99 -16.02 4.13
C GLY A 50 5.20 -15.08 4.26
N TYR A 51 5.00 -13.77 4.11
CA TYR A 51 6.08 -12.77 4.33
C TYR A 51 6.34 -12.51 5.80
N LEU A 52 5.30 -12.60 6.64
CA LEU A 52 5.40 -12.51 8.09
C LEU A 52 4.80 -13.75 8.74
N SER A 53 5.36 -14.16 9.87
CA SER A 53 4.63 -14.96 10.85
C SER A 53 3.73 -14.05 11.72
N PRO A 54 2.69 -14.60 12.37
CA PRO A 54 1.88 -13.84 13.33
C PRO A 54 2.71 -13.18 14.44
N ARG A 55 3.78 -13.86 14.89
CA ARG A 55 4.69 -13.33 15.91
C ARG A 55 5.48 -12.13 15.39
N GLU A 56 6.01 -12.23 14.18
CA GLU A 56 6.74 -11.12 13.53
C GLU A 56 5.83 -9.90 13.31
N LEU A 57 4.57 -10.11 12.92
CA LEU A 57 3.61 -9.02 12.79
C LEU A 57 3.38 -8.29 14.13
N VAL A 58 3.18 -9.03 15.23
CA VAL A 58 3.01 -8.44 16.56
C VAL A 58 4.26 -7.64 16.95
N SER A 59 5.45 -8.21 16.75
CA SER A 59 6.71 -7.50 17.04
C SER A 59 6.88 -6.26 16.15
N ALA A 60 6.51 -6.31 14.88
CA ALA A 60 6.59 -5.16 13.98
C ALA A 60 5.68 -4.01 14.41
N ILE A 61 4.46 -4.33 14.86
CA ILE A 61 3.52 -3.34 15.40
C ILE A 61 4.11 -2.69 16.66
N GLN A 62 4.63 -3.49 17.59
CA GLN A 62 5.26 -2.98 18.82
C GLN A 62 6.47 -2.10 18.51
N ASP A 63 7.32 -2.52 17.58
CA ASP A 63 8.49 -1.74 17.13
C ASP A 63 8.08 -0.40 16.50
N SER A 64 6.99 -0.38 15.74
CA SER A 64 6.50 0.84 15.08
C SER A 64 5.95 1.87 16.07
N GLN A 65 5.45 1.44 17.22
CA GLN A 65 4.93 2.33 18.27
C GLN A 65 6.04 3.10 19.01
N GLY A 66 7.30 2.67 18.89
CA GLY A 66 8.44 3.27 19.58
C GLY A 66 8.49 2.91 21.07
N LYS A 67 9.67 3.07 21.68
CA LYS A 67 9.85 2.99 23.14
C LYS A 67 9.71 4.38 23.77
N ALA A 68 9.51 4.43 25.08
CA ALA A 68 9.47 5.71 25.80
C ALA A 68 10.76 6.52 25.54
N GLY A 69 10.62 7.68 24.87
CA GLY A 69 11.73 8.56 24.49
C GLY A 69 12.27 8.38 23.06
N GLU A 70 11.82 7.36 22.31
CA GLU A 70 12.17 7.18 20.90
C GLU A 70 11.02 7.63 19.99
N LYS A 71 11.36 8.21 18.83
CA LYS A 71 10.36 8.58 17.83
C LYS A 71 9.79 7.32 17.18
N ALA A 72 8.47 7.15 17.24
CA ALA A 72 7.76 6.11 16.53
C ALA A 72 8.11 6.12 15.03
N ALA A 73 8.37 4.94 14.47
CA ALA A 73 8.68 4.76 13.07
C ALA A 73 7.43 4.21 12.35
N PRO A 74 7.13 4.64 11.11
CA PRO A 74 6.04 4.08 10.34
C PRO A 74 6.14 2.55 10.24
N LEU A 75 4.99 1.87 10.32
CA LEU A 75 4.95 0.42 10.25
C LEU A 75 5.54 -0.10 8.93
N GLY A 76 5.20 0.51 7.79
CA GLY A 76 5.74 0.11 6.49
C GLY A 76 7.27 0.15 6.44
N PHE A 77 7.88 1.22 6.97
CA PHE A 77 9.33 1.30 7.10
C PHE A 77 9.91 0.21 8.02
N THR A 78 9.26 -0.02 9.16
CA THR A 78 9.66 -1.04 10.13
C THR A 78 9.65 -2.43 9.48
N LEU A 79 8.60 -2.75 8.72
CA LEU A 79 8.46 -4.01 7.99
C LEU A 79 9.59 -4.24 6.99
N VAL A 80 9.95 -3.22 6.23
CA VAL A 80 11.04 -3.34 5.24
C VAL A 80 12.41 -3.44 5.92
N LYS A 81 12.69 -2.59 6.90
CA LYS A 81 14.03 -2.54 7.51
C LYS A 81 14.32 -3.64 8.52
N ARG A 82 13.38 -3.96 9.39
CA ARG A 82 13.61 -4.91 10.48
C ARG A 82 13.13 -6.31 10.13
N TYR A 83 12.01 -6.41 9.43
CA TYR A 83 11.36 -7.68 9.11
C TYR A 83 11.64 -8.17 7.68
N ARG A 84 12.44 -7.40 6.91
CA ARG A 84 12.89 -7.74 5.55
C ARG A 84 11.75 -8.05 4.58
N VAL A 85 10.58 -7.44 4.80
CA VAL A 85 9.52 -7.45 3.79
C VAL A 85 10.00 -6.63 2.59
N PRO A 86 10.03 -7.18 1.36
CA PRO A 86 10.43 -6.39 0.21
C PRO A 86 9.50 -5.17 0.03
N ALA A 87 10.05 -4.00 -0.28
CA ALA A 87 9.24 -2.80 -0.53
C ALA A 87 8.20 -2.99 -1.65
N PRO A 88 8.51 -3.67 -2.78
CA PRO A 88 7.52 -3.97 -3.81
C PRO A 88 6.37 -4.82 -3.29
N VAL A 89 6.68 -5.81 -2.44
CA VAL A 89 5.67 -6.66 -1.80
C VAL A 89 4.77 -5.82 -0.90
N LEU A 90 5.33 -4.94 -0.07
CA LEU A 90 4.55 -4.05 0.78
C LEU A 90 3.62 -3.15 -0.04
N ALA A 91 4.10 -2.59 -1.16
CA ALA A 91 3.32 -1.75 -2.04
C ALA A 91 2.13 -2.51 -2.63
N VAL A 92 2.34 -3.72 -3.19
CA VAL A 92 1.22 -4.49 -3.76
C VAL A 92 0.23 -4.99 -2.72
N MET A 93 0.66 -5.29 -1.48
CA MET A 93 -0.29 -5.66 -0.41
C MET A 93 -1.18 -4.48 0.01
N LEU A 94 -0.67 -3.24 -0.05
CA LEU A 94 -1.49 -2.04 0.16
C LEU A 94 -2.49 -1.83 -0.98
N LEU A 95 -2.10 -2.14 -2.23
CA LEU A 95 -3.02 -2.10 -3.37
C LEU A 95 -4.13 -3.15 -3.26
N MET A 96 -3.79 -4.39 -2.87
CA MET A 96 -4.77 -5.44 -2.59
C MET A 96 -5.74 -5.01 -1.50
N GLN A 97 -5.24 -4.46 -0.38
CA GLN A 97 -6.09 -3.92 0.67
C GLN A 97 -7.04 -2.81 0.16
N THR A 98 -6.54 -1.95 -0.73
CA THR A 98 -7.33 -0.88 -1.35
C THR A 98 -8.44 -1.46 -2.22
N LEU A 99 -8.11 -2.47 -3.03
CA LEU A 99 -9.04 -3.16 -3.92
C LEU A 99 -10.18 -3.81 -3.12
N ASP A 100 -9.86 -4.64 -2.12
CA ASP A 100 -10.85 -5.28 -1.26
C ASP A 100 -11.78 -4.26 -0.58
N ARG A 101 -11.25 -3.11 -0.17
CA ARG A 101 -12.07 -2.06 0.43
C ARG A 101 -13.00 -1.41 -0.59
N LEU A 102 -12.55 -1.20 -1.82
CA LEU A 102 -13.39 -0.67 -2.90
C LEU A 102 -14.52 -1.65 -3.25
N GLU A 103 -14.29 -2.96 -3.18
CA GLU A 103 -15.32 -3.98 -3.42
C GLU A 103 -16.39 -3.98 -2.35
N GLN A 104 -15.97 -4.04 -1.10
CA GLN A 104 -16.89 -4.21 0.03
C GLN A 104 -17.61 -2.90 0.38
N THR A 105 -16.95 -1.76 0.14
CA THR A 105 -17.42 -0.46 0.59
C THR A 105 -17.17 0.64 -0.45
N PRO A 106 -17.77 0.55 -1.66
CA PRO A 106 -17.47 1.44 -2.79
C PRO A 106 -17.75 2.91 -2.47
N ASN A 107 -18.72 3.18 -1.59
CA ASN A 107 -19.14 4.54 -1.22
C ASN A 107 -18.33 5.15 -0.06
N LEU A 108 -17.41 4.41 0.57
CA LEU A 108 -16.59 4.99 1.63
C LEU A 108 -15.58 5.98 1.02
N PRO A 109 -15.36 7.15 1.66
CA PRO A 109 -14.31 8.06 1.25
C PRO A 109 -12.95 7.36 1.40
N PRO A 110 -11.99 7.64 0.50
CA PRO A 110 -10.65 7.11 0.64
C PRO A 110 -9.94 7.71 1.85
N HIS A 111 -9.12 6.91 2.50
CA HIS A 111 -8.34 7.30 3.67
C HIS A 111 -7.02 7.97 3.25
N PHE A 112 -6.48 7.59 2.10
CA PHE A 112 -5.19 8.07 1.62
C PHE A 112 -5.28 8.64 0.21
N LEU A 113 -4.40 9.60 -0.08
CA LEU A 113 -4.32 10.27 -1.39
C LEU A 113 -4.18 9.28 -2.54
N GLY A 114 -3.31 8.27 -2.40
CA GLY A 114 -3.13 7.25 -3.44
C GLY A 114 -4.41 6.51 -3.80
N GLU A 115 -5.28 6.23 -2.82
CA GLU A 115 -6.56 5.55 -3.05
C GLU A 115 -7.55 6.44 -3.81
N GLN A 116 -7.59 7.75 -3.51
CA GLN A 116 -8.38 8.71 -4.28
C GLN A 116 -7.90 8.77 -5.74
N LEU A 117 -6.58 8.87 -5.93
CA LEU A 117 -5.99 8.96 -7.26
C LEU A 117 -6.23 7.70 -8.09
N LEU A 118 -6.20 6.51 -7.49
CA LEU A 118 -6.59 5.26 -8.16
C LEU A 118 -8.08 5.25 -8.53
N ARG A 119 -8.95 5.67 -7.61
CA ARG A 119 -10.40 5.71 -7.83
C ARG A 119 -10.78 6.63 -8.99
N GLU A 120 -10.08 7.75 -9.14
CA GLU A 120 -10.27 8.70 -10.24
C GLU A 120 -9.53 8.32 -11.53
N ALA A 121 -8.79 7.20 -11.54
CA ALA A 121 -7.88 6.81 -12.60
C ALA A 121 -6.86 7.92 -12.96
N ALA A 122 -6.49 8.76 -11.98
CA ALA A 122 -5.50 9.81 -12.13
C ALA A 122 -4.07 9.28 -12.10
N ILE A 123 -3.85 8.11 -11.47
CA ILE A 123 -2.62 7.32 -11.54
C ILE A 123 -2.95 5.84 -11.73
N THR A 124 -2.01 5.07 -12.26
CA THR A 124 -2.14 3.60 -12.38
C THR A 124 -1.66 2.90 -11.10
N PRO A 125 -2.05 1.62 -10.89
CA PRO A 125 -1.51 0.80 -9.79
C PRO A 125 0.01 0.72 -9.78
N GLU A 126 0.64 0.59 -10.95
CA GLU A 126 2.09 0.52 -11.10
C GLU A 126 2.75 1.84 -10.69
N GLN A 127 2.18 2.96 -11.10
CA GLN A 127 2.65 4.28 -10.69
C GLN A 127 2.57 4.45 -9.18
N LEU A 128 1.44 4.07 -8.57
CA LEU A 128 1.30 4.14 -7.12
C LEU A 128 2.29 3.21 -6.41
N ALA A 129 2.52 2.00 -6.93
CA ALA A 129 3.48 1.06 -6.36
C ALA A 129 4.90 1.65 -6.34
N VAL A 130 5.34 2.24 -7.45
CA VAL A 130 6.66 2.89 -7.56
C VAL A 130 6.85 3.96 -6.49
N VAL A 131 5.88 4.88 -6.30
CA VAL A 131 6.04 5.95 -5.30
C VAL A 131 5.93 5.45 -3.87
N LEU A 132 5.19 4.37 -3.61
CA LEU A 132 5.17 3.72 -2.29
C LEU A 132 6.53 3.08 -1.98
N GLU A 133 7.16 2.44 -2.95
CA GLU A 133 8.52 1.89 -2.82
C GLU A 133 9.55 2.99 -2.55
N GLU A 134 9.50 4.08 -3.32
CA GLU A 134 10.37 5.24 -3.15
C GLU A 134 10.18 5.90 -1.77
N GLN A 135 8.94 6.06 -1.30
CA GLN A 135 8.69 6.62 0.01
C GLN A 135 9.34 5.80 1.14
N VAL A 136 9.34 4.47 1.01
CA VAL A 136 10.02 3.58 1.96
C VAL A 136 11.55 3.70 1.83
N ALA A 137 12.06 3.85 0.61
CA ALA A 137 13.48 4.05 0.35
C ALA A 137 13.99 5.40 0.88
N ASP A 138 13.24 6.48 0.72
CA ASP A 138 13.59 7.80 1.25
C ASP A 138 13.66 7.79 2.77
N TYR A 139 12.69 7.12 3.41
CA TYR A 139 12.70 6.96 4.87
C TYR A 139 13.96 6.25 5.36
N ALA A 140 14.48 5.29 4.59
CA ALA A 140 15.74 4.63 4.90
C ALA A 140 16.95 5.55 4.97
N HIS A 141 16.92 6.64 4.22
CA HIS A 141 17.97 7.64 4.18
C HIS A 141 17.70 8.81 5.14
N GLY A 142 16.71 8.65 6.04
CA GLY A 142 16.30 9.69 6.98
C GLY A 142 15.53 10.85 6.32
N GLN A 143 15.09 10.67 5.07
CA GLN A 143 14.30 11.65 4.35
C GLN A 143 12.82 11.30 4.43
N TRP A 144 11.96 12.32 4.49
CA TRP A 144 10.51 12.13 4.42
C TRP A 144 9.97 12.82 3.19
N SER A 145 9.65 12.02 2.17
CA SER A 145 8.99 12.50 0.95
C SER A 145 7.49 12.26 1.04
N ARG A 146 6.71 13.29 0.71
CA ARG A 146 5.25 13.14 0.63
C ARG A 146 4.92 12.44 -0.68
N LEU A 147 3.89 11.60 -0.65
CA LEU A 147 3.44 10.87 -1.83
C LEU A 147 3.10 11.81 -3.01
N GLY A 148 2.44 12.94 -2.72
CA GLY A 148 2.16 13.97 -3.74
C GLY A 148 3.44 14.59 -4.33
N ASP A 149 4.46 14.82 -3.51
CA ASP A 149 5.74 15.36 -3.99
C ASP A 149 6.42 14.34 -4.93
N LEU A 150 6.41 13.06 -4.57
CA LEU A 150 6.98 11.98 -5.41
C LEU A 150 6.23 11.88 -6.75
N ILE A 151 4.90 11.84 -6.72
CA ILE A 151 4.07 11.82 -7.94
C ILE A 151 4.36 13.03 -8.85
N SER A 152 4.53 14.21 -8.26
CA SER A 152 4.85 15.42 -9.02
C SER A 152 6.27 15.40 -9.59
N HIS A 153 7.25 14.87 -8.85
CA HIS A 153 8.62 14.70 -9.35
C HIS A 153 8.69 13.77 -10.56
N HIS A 154 7.84 12.74 -10.62
CA HIS A 154 7.70 11.88 -11.81
C HIS A 154 6.95 12.54 -12.97
N GLY A 155 6.37 13.72 -12.76
CA GLY A 155 5.62 14.44 -13.78
C GLY A 155 4.28 13.80 -14.15
N TRP A 156 3.75 12.90 -13.31
CA TRP A 156 2.47 12.24 -13.59
C TRP A 156 1.28 13.13 -13.27
N LEU A 157 1.36 13.93 -12.21
CA LEU A 157 0.37 14.93 -11.85
C LEU A 157 1.06 16.22 -11.41
N ASP A 158 0.47 17.36 -11.77
CA ASP A 158 0.93 18.66 -11.30
C ASP A 158 0.33 19.00 -9.92
N ALA A 159 0.80 20.12 -9.36
CA ALA A 159 0.35 20.59 -8.05
C ALA A 159 -1.14 20.94 -8.00
N GLU A 160 -1.73 21.35 -9.13
CA GLU A 160 -3.15 21.71 -9.21
C GLU A 160 -4.01 20.45 -9.13
N ALA A 161 -3.70 19.42 -9.93
CA ALA A 161 -4.36 18.12 -9.90
C ALA A 161 -4.28 17.47 -8.51
N LEU A 162 -3.11 17.49 -7.88
CA LEU A 162 -2.94 16.97 -6.53
C LEU A 162 -3.73 17.75 -5.48
N THR A 163 -3.79 19.08 -5.60
CA THR A 163 -4.60 19.93 -4.71
C THR A 163 -6.08 19.61 -4.84
N ASN A 164 -6.58 19.43 -6.07
CA ASN A 164 -7.96 19.07 -6.34
C ASN A 164 -8.31 17.70 -5.73
N ALA A 165 -7.45 16.69 -5.89
CA ALA A 165 -7.65 15.37 -5.28
C ALA A 165 -7.74 15.45 -3.74
N VAL A 166 -6.87 16.24 -3.10
CA VAL A 166 -6.94 16.46 -1.64
C VAL A 166 -8.22 17.19 -1.22
N GLN A 167 -8.71 18.13 -2.03
CA GLN A 167 -9.98 18.82 -1.74
C GLN A 167 -11.17 17.87 -1.84
N LEU A 168 -11.20 17.00 -2.85
CA LEU A 168 -12.26 15.99 -3.01
C LEU A 168 -12.31 15.02 -1.84
N MET A 169 -11.15 14.57 -1.35
CA MET A 169 -11.08 13.74 -0.13
C MET A 169 -11.64 14.41 1.13
N ARG A 170 -11.64 15.74 1.21
CA ARG A 170 -12.17 16.48 2.37
C ARG A 170 -13.68 16.68 2.32
N GLN A 171 -14.30 16.47 1.16
CA GLN A 171 -15.73 16.72 0.91
C GLN A 171 -16.59 15.45 0.99
N GLY A 172 -15.98 14.26 0.99
CA GLY A 172 -16.63 12.97 1.21
C GLY A 172 -16.58 12.54 2.66
#